data_AF-A0A2N1Z976-F1
#
_entry.id   AF-A0A2N1Z976-F1
#
_cell.length_a   1.000
_cell.length_b   1.000
_cell.length_c   1.000
_cell.angle_alpha   90.00
_cell.angle_beta   90.00
_cell.angle_gamma   90.00
#
_symmetry.space_group_name_H-M   'P 1'
#
loop_
_entity.id
_entity.type
_entity.pdbx_description
1 polymer ?
#
loop_
_entity_poly.entity_id
_entity_poly.type
_entity_poly.pdbx_seq_one_letter_code
_entity_poly.pdbx_strand_id
1 'polypeptide(L)'
;MNAPLQPALAVNHRLAANSQGTDWVCSDLHGHLPLLKERLNKAGFNPQIDRLILLGDLTDRGPCSLETLNWVLDSPFCYSVAGNHELMLLAAQERPELAQKRRQMGGCWTDNLSPDQVRTLAVRIQQNLPLTLTIEHPRGDIGIVHAQSPMDDWQSLDSLIFSESLAKRCTWDWSRSYQPVTTHIHGITAVVSGHIGADQIIRKGNQLWIDTLEMTGCPTLLSVSEILSMFPERPTLLMSGGQTGVDRAALDWAITNNLEHGGWCPAGRIAADGVLDRRYQLSETESNGYRQRNKLNVQHSDATLIIYRGVLEGGSRLTQEFANKFGKACRPLNLDTPTDQILSQWLAWRTTHRPAKLNVAGPSEARCPGIYQQALALLDLLLLPHATDGKHVKATNHGTQ
;
A
#
# COMPACT_ATOMS: atom_id res chain seq x y z
N MET A 1 -17.34 8.77 44.15
CA MET A 1 -18.04 7.46 44.01
C MET A 1 -17.85 6.98 42.59
N ASN A 2 -17.50 5.70 42.48
CA ASN A 2 -17.08 4.96 41.30
C ASN A 2 -17.93 5.16 40.04
N ALA A 3 -17.27 5.47 38.94
CA ALA A 3 -17.58 4.85 37.65
C ALA A 3 -16.26 4.24 37.13
N PRO A 4 -16.06 2.91 37.22
CA PRO A 4 -14.94 2.26 36.55
C PRO A 4 -15.28 2.02 35.08
N LEU A 5 -14.25 2.22 34.25
CA LEU A 5 -14.08 1.81 32.85
C LEU A 5 -15.07 2.41 31.85
N GLN A 6 -14.71 3.61 31.35
CA GLN A 6 -15.10 3.97 29.99
C GLN A 6 -14.65 2.85 29.04
N PRO A 7 -15.46 2.46 28.04
CA PRO A 7 -15.15 1.31 27.20
C PRO A 7 -13.78 1.50 26.55
N ALA A 8 -12.88 0.52 26.68
CA ALA A 8 -11.57 0.58 26.06
C ALA A 8 -11.68 0.93 24.56
N LEU A 9 -10.70 1.67 24.00
CA LEU A 9 -10.75 2.06 22.59
C LEU A 9 -11.03 0.83 21.71
N ALA A 10 -11.91 0.98 20.73
CA ALA A 10 -12.09 -0.04 19.71
C ALA A 10 -10.76 -0.29 18.97
N VAL A 11 -10.41 -1.55 18.75
CA VAL A 11 -9.17 -1.91 18.07
C VAL A 11 -9.27 -1.60 16.58
N ASN A 12 -10.31 -2.09 15.91
CA ASN A 12 -10.55 -1.90 14.49
C ASN A 12 -12.00 -1.51 14.25
N HIS A 13 -12.24 -0.56 13.36
CA HIS A 13 -13.58 -0.26 12.85
C HIS A 13 -13.56 -0.36 11.32
N ARG A 14 -14.50 -1.13 10.79
CA ARG A 14 -14.66 -1.37 9.36
C ARG A 14 -15.63 -0.38 8.74
N LEU A 15 -15.17 0.32 7.71
CA LEU A 15 -15.97 1.21 6.89
C LEU A 15 -16.29 0.52 5.57
N ALA A 16 -17.58 0.29 5.31
CA ALA A 16 -18.04 -0.22 4.03
C ALA A 16 -17.61 0.70 2.87
N ALA A 17 -17.53 0.13 1.67
CA ALA A 17 -17.10 0.86 0.49
C ALA A 17 -17.99 2.09 0.21
N ASN A 18 -17.34 3.24 -0.02
CA ASN A 18 -18.04 4.44 -0.47
C ASN A 18 -18.39 4.30 -1.95
N SER A 19 -19.67 4.07 -2.25
CA SER A 19 -20.15 3.91 -3.63
C SER A 19 -20.62 5.22 -4.27
N GLN A 20 -20.70 6.32 -3.50
CA GLN A 20 -21.30 7.58 -3.93
C GLN A 20 -20.27 8.70 -4.14
N GLY A 21 -19.18 8.69 -3.38
CA GLY A 21 -18.13 9.70 -3.45
C GLY A 21 -16.73 9.13 -3.25
N THR A 22 -15.82 10.00 -2.83
CA THR A 22 -14.41 9.71 -2.66
C THR A 22 -14.05 9.64 -1.19
N ASP A 23 -13.27 8.63 -0.82
CA ASP A 23 -12.61 8.57 0.48
C ASP A 23 -11.24 9.24 0.38
N TRP A 24 -11.02 10.27 1.19
CA TRP A 24 -9.79 11.04 1.25
C TRP A 24 -9.03 10.72 2.53
N VAL A 25 -7.77 10.33 2.43
CA VAL A 25 -6.89 10.08 3.57
C VAL A 25 -5.97 11.28 3.76
N CYS A 26 -5.94 11.85 4.97
CA CYS A 26 -5.08 12.97 5.32
C CYS A 26 -4.10 12.59 6.43
N SER A 27 -2.87 13.09 6.31
CA SER A 27 -1.83 12.96 7.33
C SER A 27 -2.17 13.72 8.61
N ASP A 28 -1.27 13.61 9.58
CA ASP A 28 -1.25 14.32 10.85
C ASP A 28 -1.56 15.81 10.66
N LEU A 29 -2.35 16.37 11.59
CA LEU A 29 -2.86 17.74 11.48
C LEU A 29 -2.22 18.66 12.50
N HIS A 30 -1.98 18.17 13.71
CA HIS A 30 -1.42 18.95 14.80
C HIS A 30 -2.08 20.34 14.94
N GLY A 31 -3.42 20.39 14.97
CA GLY A 31 -4.15 21.65 15.11
C GLY A 31 -4.13 22.58 13.90
N HIS A 32 -3.70 22.15 12.70
CA HIS A 32 -3.67 22.97 11.48
C HIS A 32 -4.96 22.87 10.63
N LEU A 33 -6.13 23.01 11.26
CA LEU A 33 -7.43 22.94 10.57
C LEU A 33 -7.56 23.88 9.34
N PRO A 34 -7.06 25.12 9.33
CA PRO A 34 -7.13 25.98 8.15
C PRO A 34 -6.41 25.37 6.92
N LEU A 35 -5.25 24.73 7.13
CA LEU A 35 -4.50 24.08 6.05
C LEU A 35 -5.28 22.88 5.51
N LEU A 36 -5.86 22.05 6.39
CA LEU A 36 -6.72 20.95 5.98
C LEU A 36 -7.89 21.44 5.11
N LYS A 37 -8.61 22.47 5.56
CA LYS A 37 -9.75 23.04 4.82
C LYS A 37 -9.32 23.56 3.44
N GLU A 38 -8.17 24.19 3.34
CA GLU A 38 -7.60 24.63 2.06
C GLU A 38 -7.30 23.44 1.13
N ARG A 39 -6.69 22.37 1.66
CA ARG A 39 -6.39 21.15 0.88
C ARG A 39 -7.66 20.46 0.38
N LEU A 40 -8.68 20.32 1.23
CA LEU A 40 -9.97 19.75 0.86
C LEU A 40 -10.66 20.58 -0.23
N ASN A 41 -10.64 21.91 -0.11
CA ASN A 41 -11.20 22.79 -1.13
C ASN A 41 -10.48 22.63 -2.49
N LYS A 42 -9.13 22.61 -2.48
CA LYS A 42 -8.34 22.38 -3.71
C LYS A 42 -8.59 21.00 -4.33
N ALA A 43 -8.87 19.99 -3.51
CA ALA A 43 -9.21 18.64 -3.94
C ALA A 43 -10.66 18.50 -4.45
N GLY A 44 -11.50 19.53 -4.29
CA GLY A 44 -12.91 19.48 -4.67
C GLY A 44 -13.76 18.61 -3.74
N PHE A 45 -13.38 18.50 -2.46
CA PHE A 45 -14.08 17.69 -1.47
C PHE A 45 -15.56 18.07 -1.32
N ASN A 46 -16.45 17.07 -1.39
CA ASN A 46 -17.88 17.24 -1.21
C ASN A 46 -18.37 16.52 0.07
N PRO A 47 -18.67 17.24 1.16
CA PRO A 47 -19.07 16.64 2.44
C PRO A 47 -20.39 15.88 2.42
N GLN A 48 -21.16 15.93 1.32
CA GLN A 48 -22.41 15.17 1.16
C GLN A 48 -22.19 13.72 0.69
N ILE A 49 -21.07 13.44 0.03
CA ILE A 49 -20.80 12.14 -0.60
C ILE A 49 -19.39 11.61 -0.30
N ASP A 50 -18.45 12.51 0.00
CA ASP A 50 -17.07 12.16 0.33
C ASP A 50 -16.90 11.88 1.81
N ARG A 51 -15.92 11.05 2.15
CA ARG A 51 -15.49 10.82 3.54
C ARG A 51 -14.05 11.28 3.71
N LEU A 52 -13.76 11.89 4.86
CA LEU A 52 -12.41 12.27 5.27
C LEU A 52 -11.92 11.29 6.33
N ILE A 53 -10.80 10.64 6.05
CA ILE A 53 -10.13 9.67 6.90
C ILE A 53 -8.83 10.29 7.41
N LEU A 54 -8.68 10.38 8.73
CA LEU A 54 -7.55 11.04 9.39
C LEU A 54 -6.68 10.01 10.10
N LEU A 55 -5.37 10.24 10.03
CA LEU A 55 -4.35 9.33 10.56
C LEU A 55 -4.05 9.54 12.06
N GLY A 56 -4.87 10.31 12.78
CA GLY A 56 -4.61 10.68 14.18
C GLY A 56 -3.74 11.92 14.30
N ASP A 57 -3.27 12.21 15.52
CA ASP A 57 -2.50 13.41 15.86
C ASP A 57 -3.21 14.68 15.38
N LEU A 58 -4.47 14.78 15.79
CA LEU A 58 -5.37 15.88 15.45
C LEU A 58 -5.00 17.16 16.21
N THR A 59 -4.44 16.97 17.41
CA THR A 59 -4.16 18.02 18.38
C THR A 59 -2.66 18.20 18.61
N ASP A 60 -2.34 19.17 19.48
CA ASP A 60 -1.00 19.58 19.90
C ASP A 60 -0.18 20.24 18.79
N ARG A 61 0.93 20.87 19.21
CA ARG A 61 1.94 21.60 18.41
C ARG A 61 1.44 22.83 17.64
N GLY A 62 0.35 22.72 16.87
CA GLY A 62 -0.19 23.83 16.09
C GLY A 62 -1.29 24.64 16.79
N PRO A 63 -1.82 25.66 16.09
CA PRO A 63 -2.51 26.77 16.72
C PRO A 63 -3.96 26.48 17.16
N CYS A 64 -4.64 25.53 16.51
CA CYS A 64 -6.09 25.36 16.64
C CYS A 64 -6.49 23.97 17.16
N SER A 65 -5.77 23.42 18.15
CA SER A 65 -5.98 22.05 18.66
C SER A 65 -7.44 21.77 19.09
N LEU A 66 -8.03 22.62 19.95
CA LEU A 66 -9.41 22.45 20.41
C LEU A 66 -10.43 22.54 19.27
N GLU A 67 -10.24 23.51 18.37
CA GLU A 67 -11.14 23.71 17.22
C GLU A 67 -11.05 22.51 16.25
N THR A 68 -9.84 22.02 15.99
CA THR A 68 -9.59 20.87 15.12
C THR A 68 -10.26 19.62 15.69
N LEU A 69 -10.05 19.32 16.97
CA LEU A 69 -10.64 18.15 17.60
C LEU A 69 -12.17 18.19 17.60
N ASN A 70 -12.78 19.33 17.96
CA ASN A 70 -14.24 19.47 17.93
C ASN A 70 -14.77 19.35 16.49
N TRP A 71 -14.14 20.02 15.52
CA TRP A 71 -14.57 19.94 14.12
C TRP A 71 -14.55 18.51 13.58
N VAL A 72 -13.50 17.74 13.89
CA VAL A 72 -13.42 16.32 13.51
C VAL A 72 -14.52 15.50 14.17
N LEU A 73 -14.70 15.64 15.48
CA LEU A 73 -15.67 14.86 16.25
C LEU A 73 -17.14 15.25 15.98
N ASP A 74 -17.39 16.45 15.47
CA ASP A 74 -18.73 16.96 15.14
C ASP A 74 -19.10 16.70 13.66
N SER A 75 -18.12 16.42 12.80
CA SER A 75 -18.35 16.25 11.36
C SER A 75 -18.71 14.80 11.01
N PRO A 76 -19.91 14.52 10.46
CA PRO A 76 -20.35 13.14 10.19
C PRO A 76 -19.60 12.47 9.03
N PHE A 77 -18.91 13.24 8.20
CA PHE A 77 -18.06 12.74 7.11
C PHE A 77 -16.62 12.45 7.56
N CYS A 78 -16.25 12.77 8.81
CA CYS A 78 -14.90 12.58 9.34
C CYS A 78 -14.79 11.27 10.12
N TYR A 79 -13.73 10.52 9.85
CA TYR A 79 -13.33 9.31 10.56
C TYR A 79 -11.85 9.43 10.90
N SER A 80 -11.45 9.14 12.12
CA SER A 80 -10.04 9.24 12.53
C SER A 80 -9.64 8.03 13.35
N VAL A 81 -8.41 7.56 13.16
CA VAL A 81 -7.75 6.72 14.17
C VAL A 81 -7.21 7.60 15.31
N ALA A 82 -6.95 7.02 16.47
CA ALA A 82 -6.26 7.70 17.57
C ALA A 82 -4.75 7.78 17.31
N GLY A 83 -4.18 8.98 17.42
CA GLY A 83 -2.73 9.18 17.43
C GLY A 83 -2.10 9.06 18.82
N ASN A 84 -0.78 9.12 18.92
CA ASN A 84 -0.13 9.09 20.23
C ASN A 84 -0.42 10.34 21.07
N HIS A 85 -0.71 11.48 20.44
CA HIS A 85 -1.10 12.69 21.15
C HIS A 85 -2.49 12.55 21.80
N GLU A 86 -3.47 11.97 21.10
CA GLU A 86 -4.77 11.65 21.69
C GLU A 86 -4.65 10.63 22.82
N LEU A 87 -3.83 9.57 22.64
CA LEU A 87 -3.59 8.59 23.72
C LEU A 87 -2.90 9.22 24.94
N MET A 88 -2.00 10.19 24.74
CA MET A 88 -1.35 10.91 25.85
C MET A 88 -2.35 11.79 26.60
N LEU A 89 -3.33 12.39 25.91
CA LEU A 89 -4.43 13.12 26.55
C LEU A 89 -5.27 12.18 27.42
N LEU A 90 -5.66 11.02 26.89
CA LEU A 90 -6.43 10.01 27.65
C LEU A 90 -5.64 9.51 28.86
N ALA A 91 -4.38 9.11 28.65
CA ALA A 91 -3.53 8.59 29.72
C ALA A 91 -3.35 9.61 30.85
N ALA A 92 -3.20 10.90 30.54
CA ALA A 92 -3.07 11.97 31.55
C ALA A 92 -4.35 12.22 32.37
N GLN A 93 -5.52 11.73 31.93
CA GLN A 93 -6.76 11.76 32.75
C GLN A 93 -6.73 10.72 33.86
N GLU A 94 -6.08 9.58 33.63
CA GLU A 94 -5.97 8.48 34.59
C GLU A 94 -4.70 8.58 35.44
N ARG A 95 -3.63 9.13 34.85
CA ARG A 95 -2.28 9.25 35.39
C ARG A 95 -1.82 10.71 35.37
N PRO A 96 -2.16 11.51 36.40
CA PRO A 96 -1.85 12.95 36.45
C PRO A 96 -0.36 13.29 36.29
N GLU A 97 0.54 12.37 36.65
CA GLU A 97 1.98 12.51 36.46
C GLU A 97 2.39 12.65 34.99
N LEU A 98 1.57 12.18 34.05
CA LEU A 98 1.80 12.32 32.61
C LEU A 98 1.43 13.72 32.08
N ALA A 99 0.78 14.57 32.87
CA ALA A 99 0.37 15.91 32.44
C ALA A 99 1.56 16.77 31.99
N GLN A 100 2.71 16.66 32.66
CA GLN A 100 3.92 17.38 32.27
C GLN A 100 4.47 16.87 30.92
N LYS A 101 4.54 15.54 30.73
CA LYS A 101 4.98 14.92 29.47
C LYS A 101 4.06 15.33 28.32
N ARG A 102 2.75 15.31 28.53
CA ARG A 102 1.75 15.81 27.56
C ARG A 102 1.98 17.27 27.19
N ARG A 103 2.24 18.15 28.17
CA ARG A 103 2.55 19.57 27.90
C ARG A 103 3.82 19.72 27.06
N GLN A 104 4.86 18.91 27.33
CA GLN A 104 6.11 18.89 26.54
C GLN A 104 5.89 18.41 25.09
N MET A 105 4.89 17.57 24.85
CA MET A 105 4.46 17.16 23.51
C MET A 105 3.61 18.24 22.79
N GLY A 106 3.35 19.39 23.41
CA GLY A 106 2.56 20.48 22.81
C GLY A 106 1.11 20.56 23.31
N GLY A 107 0.75 19.78 24.33
CA GLY A 107 -0.59 19.76 24.92
C GLY A 107 -0.96 20.95 25.81
N CYS A 108 -0.21 22.06 25.80
CA CYS A 108 -0.50 23.22 26.66
C CYS A 108 -1.87 23.87 26.39
N TRP A 109 -2.48 23.65 25.22
CA TRP A 109 -3.79 24.20 24.89
C TRP A 109 -4.91 23.77 25.85
N THR A 110 -4.76 22.61 26.52
CA THR A 110 -5.72 22.15 27.53
C THR A 110 -5.67 22.96 28.82
N ASP A 111 -4.60 23.74 29.05
CA ASP A 111 -4.44 24.54 30.28
C ASP A 111 -5.50 25.65 30.35
N ASN A 112 -6.07 26.02 29.19
CA ASN A 112 -7.16 26.98 29.07
C ASN A 112 -8.54 26.33 29.23
N LEU A 113 -8.62 25.03 29.53
CA LEU A 113 -9.86 24.27 29.68
C LEU A 113 -10.10 23.88 31.14
N SER A 114 -11.36 23.85 31.53
CA SER A 114 -11.76 23.24 32.80
C SER A 114 -11.55 21.72 32.78
N PRO A 115 -11.35 21.08 33.95
CA PRO A 115 -11.24 19.63 34.03
C PRO A 115 -12.42 18.87 33.41
N ASP A 116 -13.64 19.41 33.49
CA ASP A 116 -14.83 18.79 32.91
C ASP A 116 -14.86 18.88 31.38
N GLN A 117 -14.35 19.98 30.80
CA GLN A 117 -14.18 20.07 29.35
C GLN A 117 -13.16 19.03 28.85
N VAL A 118 -12.02 18.88 29.53
CA VAL A 118 -11.01 17.88 29.15
C VAL A 118 -11.56 16.46 29.28
N ARG A 119 -12.30 16.17 30.37
CA ARG A 119 -12.97 14.88 30.57
C ARG A 119 -13.98 14.60 29.46
N THR A 120 -14.75 15.61 29.04
CA THR A 120 -15.71 15.48 27.94
C THR A 120 -15.01 15.15 26.62
N LEU A 121 -13.91 15.83 26.31
CA LEU A 121 -13.10 15.53 25.12
C LEU A 121 -12.52 14.12 25.17
N ALA A 122 -12.01 13.68 26.33
CA ALA A 122 -11.47 12.34 26.52
C ALA A 122 -12.53 11.25 26.24
N VAL A 123 -13.74 11.41 26.77
CA VAL A 123 -14.87 10.50 26.50
C VAL A 123 -15.15 10.43 24.99
N ARG A 124 -15.23 11.59 24.33
CA ARG A 124 -15.51 11.66 22.89
C ARG A 124 -14.41 11.00 22.07
N ILE A 125 -13.13 11.22 22.40
CA ILE A 125 -12.00 10.54 21.74
C ILE A 125 -12.17 9.03 21.88
N GLN A 126 -12.35 8.53 23.11
CA GLN A 126 -12.45 7.10 23.37
C GLN A 126 -13.62 6.41 22.66
N GLN A 127 -14.72 7.14 22.45
CA GLN A 127 -15.91 6.64 21.75
C GLN A 127 -15.80 6.67 20.22
N ASN A 128 -15.03 7.61 19.65
CA ASN A 128 -15.06 7.86 18.20
C ASN A 128 -13.75 7.49 17.47
N LEU A 129 -12.62 7.44 18.16
CA LEU A 129 -11.31 7.23 17.55
C LEU A 129 -10.80 5.81 17.89
N PRO A 130 -10.98 4.81 17.01
CA PRO A 130 -10.38 3.49 17.19
C PRO A 130 -8.86 3.53 16.99
N LEU A 131 -8.16 2.45 17.37
CA LEU A 131 -6.72 2.31 17.09
C LEU A 131 -6.42 2.12 15.60
N THR A 132 -7.33 1.48 14.86
CA THR A 132 -7.21 1.21 13.42
C THR A 132 -8.57 1.36 12.71
N LEU A 133 -8.54 1.66 11.41
CA LEU A 133 -9.70 1.55 10.53
C LEU A 133 -9.39 0.59 9.38
N THR A 134 -10.39 -0.11 8.88
CA THR A 134 -10.31 -0.83 7.61
C THR A 134 -11.34 -0.25 6.66
N ILE A 135 -10.91 0.20 5.49
CA ILE A 135 -11.78 0.76 4.46
C ILE A 135 -11.94 -0.29 3.37
N GLU A 136 -13.17 -0.75 3.18
CA GLU A 136 -13.51 -1.62 2.06
C GLU A 136 -13.48 -0.83 0.75
N HIS A 137 -12.92 -1.42 -0.30
CA HIS A 137 -12.91 -0.79 -1.62
C HIS A 137 -12.94 -1.86 -2.72
N PRO A 138 -13.64 -1.63 -3.86
CA PRO A 138 -13.77 -2.64 -4.93
C PRO A 138 -12.45 -3.15 -5.53
N ARG A 139 -11.37 -2.36 -5.38
CA ARG A 139 -10.00 -2.69 -5.82
C ARG A 139 -9.12 -3.27 -4.70
N GLY A 140 -9.73 -3.67 -3.59
CA GLY A 140 -9.08 -4.19 -2.40
C GLY A 140 -9.03 -3.20 -1.24
N ASP A 141 -9.10 -3.75 -0.04
CA ASP A 141 -9.24 -3.01 1.22
C ASP A 141 -7.95 -2.29 1.63
N ILE A 142 -8.12 -1.17 2.35
CA ILE A 142 -7.02 -0.38 2.93
C ILE A 142 -7.11 -0.38 4.46
N GLY A 143 -5.97 -0.65 5.11
CA GLY A 143 -5.78 -0.48 6.54
C GLY A 143 -5.29 0.93 6.88
N ILE A 144 -5.83 1.52 7.93
CA ILE A 144 -5.47 2.84 8.45
C ILE A 144 -5.03 2.67 9.89
N VAL A 145 -3.87 3.20 10.23
CA VAL A 145 -3.29 3.15 11.57
C VAL A 145 -2.36 4.35 11.76
N HIS A 146 -2.21 4.86 12.97
CA HIS A 146 -1.46 6.10 13.15
C HIS A 146 0.03 5.96 12.80
N ALA A 147 0.73 5.00 13.41
CA ALA A 147 2.18 4.86 13.25
C ALA A 147 2.59 3.68 12.36
N GLN A 148 2.11 2.46 12.62
CA GLN A 148 2.42 1.29 11.79
C GLN A 148 1.42 0.15 12.00
N SER A 149 1.41 -0.83 11.10
CA SER A 149 0.63 -2.07 11.33
C SER A 149 1.14 -2.78 12.59
N PRO A 150 0.28 -3.12 13.56
CA PRO A 150 0.72 -3.84 14.76
C PRO A 150 0.96 -5.33 14.49
N MET A 151 0.44 -5.88 13.38
CA MET A 151 0.44 -7.31 13.04
C MET A 151 0.96 -7.55 11.62
N ASP A 152 1.44 -8.76 11.34
CA ASP A 152 1.84 -9.17 9.97
C ASP A 152 0.65 -9.60 9.11
N ASP A 153 -0.48 -9.94 9.72
CA ASP A 153 -1.75 -10.15 9.04
C ASP A 153 -2.79 -9.17 9.60
N TRP A 154 -3.31 -8.31 8.73
CA TRP A 154 -4.27 -7.27 9.09
C TRP A 154 -5.58 -7.87 9.60
N GLN A 155 -6.01 -9.03 9.07
CA GLN A 155 -7.27 -9.66 9.46
C GLN A 155 -7.26 -10.14 10.92
N SER A 156 -6.07 -10.34 11.50
CA SER A 156 -5.94 -10.68 12.92
C SER A 156 -6.50 -9.61 13.85
N LEU A 157 -6.55 -8.34 13.42
CA LEU A 157 -7.04 -7.21 14.22
C LEU A 157 -8.47 -7.39 14.72
N ASP A 158 -9.34 -8.05 13.94
CA ASP A 158 -10.76 -8.23 14.29
C ASP A 158 -10.97 -9.11 15.52
N SER A 159 -9.97 -9.91 15.89
CA SER A 159 -10.00 -10.80 17.06
C SER A 159 -9.35 -10.19 18.31
N LEU A 160 -8.67 -9.05 18.17
CA LEU A 160 -7.91 -8.46 19.26
C LEU A 160 -8.78 -7.56 20.13
N ILE A 161 -8.47 -7.55 21.42
CA ILE A 161 -8.98 -6.59 22.39
C ILE A 161 -7.92 -5.53 22.69
N PHE A 162 -8.38 -4.35 23.12
CA PHE A 162 -7.50 -3.26 23.49
C PHE A 162 -6.50 -3.69 24.59
N SER A 163 -5.26 -3.26 24.44
CA SER A 163 -4.22 -3.31 25.47
C SER A 163 -3.25 -2.14 25.27
N GLU A 164 -2.60 -1.67 26.33
CA GLU A 164 -1.61 -0.59 26.21
C GLU A 164 -0.46 -0.96 25.27
N SER A 165 -0.06 -2.23 25.21
CA SER A 165 1.01 -2.71 24.31
C SER A 165 0.57 -2.69 22.85
N LEU A 166 -0.68 -3.05 22.55
CA LEU A 166 -1.24 -2.91 21.20
C LEU A 166 -1.35 -1.43 20.82
N ALA A 167 -1.86 -0.58 21.72
CA ALA A 167 -1.97 0.85 21.48
C ALA A 167 -0.61 1.49 21.15
N LYS A 168 0.44 1.16 21.91
CA LYS A 168 1.82 1.61 21.62
C LYS A 168 2.32 1.14 20.25
N ARG A 169 2.07 -0.12 19.88
CA ARG A 169 2.43 -0.63 18.53
C ARG A 169 1.70 0.11 17.41
N CYS A 170 0.45 0.52 17.63
CA CYS A 170 -0.33 1.27 16.65
C CYS A 170 0.08 2.74 16.55
N THR A 171 0.56 3.37 17.63
CA THR A 171 0.70 4.84 17.67
C THR A 171 2.10 5.38 17.97
N TRP A 172 3.04 4.56 18.43
CA TRP A 172 4.40 5.00 18.79
C TRP A 172 5.47 4.26 18.01
N ASP A 173 5.26 2.98 17.76
CA ASP A 173 6.25 2.18 17.06
C ASP A 173 6.28 2.54 15.57
N TRP A 174 7.48 2.60 15.02
CA TRP A 174 7.70 2.80 13.60
C TRP A 174 8.86 1.95 13.08
N SER A 175 9.20 0.88 13.81
CA SER A 175 10.26 -0.06 13.47
C SER A 175 10.04 -0.72 12.11
N ARG A 176 8.78 -0.85 11.65
CA ARG A 176 8.42 -1.38 10.32
C ARG A 176 8.88 -0.50 9.17
N SER A 177 9.12 0.80 9.39
CA SER A 177 9.68 1.68 8.36
C SER A 177 11.13 1.32 7.97
N TYR A 178 11.85 0.65 8.88
CA TYR A 178 13.22 0.18 8.67
C TYR A 178 13.30 -1.26 8.15
N GLN A 179 12.17 -1.97 8.10
CA GLN A 179 12.14 -3.34 7.60
C GLN A 179 12.41 -3.39 6.10
N PRO A 180 12.86 -4.55 5.58
CA PRO A 180 13.06 -4.75 4.16
C PRO A 180 11.80 -4.40 3.35
N VAL A 181 12.01 -3.91 2.13
CA VAL A 181 10.94 -3.57 1.18
C VAL A 181 10.03 -4.77 0.87
N THR A 182 10.54 -5.98 1.02
CA THR A 182 9.83 -7.24 0.83
C THR A 182 8.82 -7.56 1.93
N THR A 183 8.85 -6.86 3.07
CA THR A 183 7.91 -7.10 4.17
C THR A 183 6.51 -6.66 3.79
N HIS A 184 5.58 -7.61 3.82
CA HIS A 184 4.20 -7.45 3.38
C HIS A 184 3.25 -7.70 4.54
N ILE A 185 2.26 -6.83 4.72
CA ILE A 185 1.14 -7.05 5.63
C ILE A 185 0.08 -7.86 4.89
N HIS A 186 -0.15 -9.10 5.31
CA HIS A 186 -1.14 -9.98 4.72
C HIS A 186 -2.57 -9.52 5.03
N GLY A 187 -3.53 -10.03 4.25
CA GLY A 187 -4.95 -9.76 4.47
C GLY A 187 -5.41 -8.34 4.11
N ILE A 188 -4.55 -7.50 3.53
CA ILE A 188 -4.85 -6.10 3.17
C ILE A 188 -4.04 -5.64 1.94
N THR A 189 -4.61 -4.72 1.14
CA THR A 189 -3.96 -4.23 -0.09
C THR A 189 -2.91 -3.18 0.20
N ALA A 190 -3.20 -2.26 1.12
CA ALA A 190 -2.30 -1.22 1.58
C ALA A 190 -2.56 -0.91 3.05
N VAL A 191 -1.53 -0.50 3.78
CA VAL A 191 -1.65 0.10 5.11
C VAL A 191 -1.11 1.52 5.03
N VAL A 192 -1.88 2.49 5.50
CA VAL A 192 -1.51 3.91 5.46
C VAL A 192 -1.36 4.44 6.88
N SER A 193 -0.24 5.12 7.10
CA SER A 193 0.20 5.66 8.37
C SER A 193 0.60 7.14 8.26
N GLY A 194 0.52 7.81 9.41
CA GLY A 194 1.05 9.14 9.69
C GLY A 194 2.36 9.06 10.49
N HIS A 195 2.48 9.88 11.55
CA HIS A 195 3.48 9.81 12.62
C HIS A 195 4.95 10.11 12.24
N ILE A 196 5.42 9.58 11.10
CA ILE A 196 6.79 9.77 10.63
C ILE A 196 6.85 11.03 9.78
N GLY A 197 7.32 12.13 10.39
CA GLY A 197 7.59 13.38 9.68
C GLY A 197 8.67 13.22 8.61
N ALA A 198 8.26 13.23 7.35
CA ALA A 198 9.12 13.09 6.17
C ALA A 198 8.85 14.20 5.14
N ASP A 199 9.83 14.54 4.31
CA ASP A 199 9.63 15.51 3.22
C ASP A 199 8.89 14.93 2.01
N GLN A 200 8.66 13.61 2.01
CA GLN A 200 8.00 12.85 0.95
C GLN A 200 7.34 11.59 1.52
N ILE A 201 6.42 11.01 0.75
CA ILE A 201 5.78 9.74 1.09
C ILE A 201 6.82 8.61 1.14
N ILE A 202 6.84 7.88 2.25
CA ILE A 202 7.68 6.69 2.44
C ILE A 202 6.82 5.48 2.13
N ARG A 203 7.38 4.53 1.37
CA ARG A 203 6.74 3.25 1.10
C ARG A 203 7.66 2.10 1.48
N LYS A 204 7.14 1.07 2.14
CA LYS A 204 7.83 -0.21 2.38
C LYS A 204 6.83 -1.36 2.23
N GLY A 205 7.07 -2.25 1.26
CA GLY A 205 6.09 -3.26 0.88
C GLY A 205 4.75 -2.64 0.54
N ASN A 206 3.68 -3.12 1.18
CA ASN A 206 2.33 -2.55 1.08
C ASN A 206 2.00 -1.49 2.16
N GLN A 207 3.00 -0.94 2.85
CA GLN A 207 2.82 0.12 3.85
C GLN A 207 3.25 1.49 3.30
N LEU A 208 2.49 2.53 3.64
CA LEU A 208 2.74 3.94 3.33
C LEU A 208 2.82 4.76 4.60
N TRP A 209 3.78 5.68 4.67
CA TRP A 209 3.77 6.79 5.60
C TRP A 209 3.67 8.09 4.81
N ILE A 210 2.63 8.86 5.11
CA ILE A 210 2.27 10.05 4.33
C ILE A 210 2.37 11.34 5.14
N ASP A 211 2.90 11.32 6.36
CA ASP A 211 3.06 12.54 7.15
C ASP A 211 4.17 13.44 6.61
N THR A 212 3.73 14.54 5.99
CA THR A 212 4.60 15.57 5.44
C THR A 212 4.48 16.90 6.16
N LEU A 213 3.61 17.02 7.16
CA LEU A 213 3.26 18.32 7.74
C LEU A 213 4.48 18.98 8.39
N GLU A 214 5.20 18.26 9.26
CA GLU A 214 6.33 18.84 10.00
C GLU A 214 7.45 19.32 9.07
N MET A 215 7.70 18.59 7.97
CA MET A 215 8.82 18.85 7.08
C MET A 215 8.50 19.82 5.95
N THR A 216 7.26 19.84 5.45
CA THR A 216 6.84 20.64 4.29
C THR A 216 5.93 21.81 4.66
N GLY A 217 5.41 21.83 5.89
CA GLY A 217 4.38 22.77 6.33
C GLY A 217 3.00 22.49 5.72
N CYS A 218 2.83 21.38 4.99
CA CYS A 218 1.57 21.02 4.33
C CYS A 218 1.20 19.56 4.66
N PRO A 219 -0.03 19.29 5.11
CA PRO A 219 -0.49 17.92 5.29
C PRO A 219 -0.74 17.27 3.91
N THR A 220 -0.32 16.01 3.77
CA THR A 220 -0.63 15.23 2.58
C THR A 220 -2.10 14.85 2.60
N LEU A 221 -2.72 14.91 1.42
CA LEU A 221 -4.11 14.51 1.19
C LEU A 221 -4.13 13.68 -0.09
N LEU A 222 -4.59 12.43 0.00
CA LEU A 222 -4.69 11.49 -1.12
C LEU A 222 -6.06 10.83 -1.11
N SER A 223 -6.64 10.59 -2.28
CA SER A 223 -7.79 9.68 -2.37
C SER A 223 -7.36 8.22 -2.16
N VAL A 224 -8.26 7.41 -1.62
CA VAL A 224 -8.13 5.93 -1.54
C VAL A 224 -7.80 5.33 -2.92
N SER A 225 -8.38 5.89 -4.00
CA SER A 225 -8.08 5.45 -5.36
C SER A 225 -6.65 5.75 -5.83
N GLU A 226 -6.10 6.91 -5.46
CA GLU A 226 -4.69 7.26 -5.67
C GLU A 226 -3.77 6.32 -4.88
N ILE A 227 -4.07 6.08 -3.60
CA ILE A 227 -3.33 5.13 -2.76
C ILE A 227 -3.30 3.73 -3.40
N LEU A 228 -4.45 3.19 -3.79
CA LEU A 228 -4.53 1.87 -4.42
C LEU A 228 -3.85 1.83 -5.79
N SER A 229 -3.72 2.98 -6.48
CA SER A 229 -2.93 3.05 -7.71
C SER A 229 -1.43 2.88 -7.47
N MET A 230 -0.95 3.06 -6.24
CA MET A 230 0.43 2.78 -5.83
C MET A 230 0.66 1.28 -5.57
N PHE A 231 -0.40 0.53 -5.25
CA PHE A 231 -0.42 -0.92 -5.03
C PHE A 231 -1.29 -1.66 -6.04
N PRO A 232 -1.10 -1.42 -7.36
CA PRO A 232 -2.05 -1.96 -8.30
C PRO A 232 -1.92 -3.47 -8.34
N GLU A 233 -3.08 -4.10 -8.48
CA GLU A 233 -3.32 -5.53 -8.34
C GLU A 233 -2.29 -6.38 -9.09
N ARG A 234 -1.81 -7.42 -8.41
CA ARG A 234 -1.03 -8.46 -9.08
C ARG A 234 -1.94 -9.15 -10.11
N PRO A 235 -1.41 -9.57 -11.28
CA PRO A 235 -2.18 -10.43 -12.17
C PRO A 235 -2.62 -11.67 -11.39
N THR A 236 -3.85 -12.13 -11.62
CA THR A 236 -4.38 -13.35 -11.01
C THR A 236 -3.79 -14.60 -11.66
N LEU A 237 -3.38 -14.49 -12.93
CA LEU A 237 -2.76 -15.57 -13.70
C LEU A 237 -1.51 -15.07 -14.45
N LEU A 238 -0.37 -15.72 -14.22
CA LEU A 238 0.82 -15.56 -15.05
C LEU A 238 0.87 -16.61 -16.16
N MET A 239 0.93 -16.15 -17.41
CA MET A 239 0.99 -17.01 -18.59
C MET A 239 2.38 -16.98 -19.23
N SER A 240 2.84 -18.12 -19.75
CA SER A 240 4.11 -18.21 -20.46
C SER A 240 4.17 -19.40 -21.43
N GLY A 241 5.12 -19.36 -22.36
CA GLY A 241 5.36 -20.43 -23.34
C GLY A 241 6.21 -21.61 -22.85
N GLY A 242 6.76 -21.52 -21.64
CA GLY A 242 7.57 -22.58 -21.01
C GLY A 242 9.00 -22.75 -21.54
N GLN A 243 9.44 -21.99 -22.55
CA GLN A 243 10.83 -22.06 -23.02
C GLN A 243 11.83 -21.76 -21.88
N THR A 244 13.08 -22.20 -21.99
CA THR A 244 14.15 -21.75 -21.07
C THR A 244 14.27 -20.23 -21.04
N GLY A 245 14.98 -19.65 -20.07
CA GLY A 245 15.11 -18.20 -19.94
C GLY A 245 13.87 -17.55 -19.35
N VAL A 246 13.38 -16.47 -19.97
CA VAL A 246 12.30 -15.63 -19.41
C VAL A 246 11.00 -16.40 -19.19
N ASP A 247 10.61 -17.22 -20.16
CA ASP A 247 9.38 -18.01 -20.10
C ASP A 247 9.38 -18.92 -18.86
N ARG A 248 10.51 -19.57 -18.57
CA ARG A 248 10.66 -20.44 -17.40
C ARG A 248 10.69 -19.65 -16.09
N ALA A 249 11.41 -18.53 -16.07
CA ALA A 249 11.48 -17.64 -14.91
C ALA A 249 10.07 -17.18 -14.49
N ALA A 250 9.21 -16.82 -15.45
CA ALA A 250 7.83 -16.42 -15.15
C ALA A 250 7.01 -17.53 -14.46
N LEU A 251 7.13 -18.77 -14.94
CA LEU A 251 6.41 -19.90 -14.35
C LEU A 251 6.97 -20.27 -12.97
N ASP A 252 8.29 -20.30 -12.81
CA ASP A 252 8.93 -20.62 -11.53
C ASP A 252 8.68 -19.52 -10.49
N TRP A 253 8.66 -18.25 -10.90
CA TRP A 253 8.27 -17.12 -10.05
C TRP A 253 6.83 -17.25 -9.56
N ALA A 254 5.90 -17.59 -10.46
CA ALA A 254 4.49 -17.77 -10.12
C ALA A 254 4.29 -18.91 -9.11
N ILE A 255 4.93 -20.07 -9.36
CA ILE A 255 4.92 -21.22 -8.45
C ILE A 255 5.47 -20.83 -7.07
N THR A 256 6.60 -20.13 -7.03
CA THR A 256 7.25 -19.70 -5.78
C THR A 256 6.38 -18.73 -4.97
N ASN A 257 5.63 -17.86 -5.66
CA ASN A 257 4.75 -16.86 -5.05
C ASN A 257 3.30 -17.33 -4.88
N ASN A 258 3.03 -18.63 -5.07
CA ASN A 258 1.69 -19.22 -5.01
C ASN A 258 0.64 -18.47 -5.86
N LEU A 259 1.06 -18.01 -7.03
CA LEU A 259 0.19 -17.38 -8.02
C LEU A 259 -0.23 -18.43 -9.05
N GLU A 260 -1.47 -18.37 -9.51
CA GLU A 260 -1.92 -19.22 -10.62
C GLU A 260 -1.03 -19.00 -11.84
N HIS A 261 -0.60 -20.10 -12.47
CA HIS A 261 0.24 -20.07 -13.66
C HIS A 261 -0.35 -20.95 -14.76
N GLY A 262 -0.05 -20.60 -16.01
CA GLY A 262 -0.43 -21.42 -17.14
C GLY A 262 0.13 -20.92 -18.46
N GLY A 263 -0.55 -21.26 -19.56
CA GLY A 263 -0.16 -20.86 -20.91
C GLY A 263 -0.13 -22.00 -21.90
N TRP A 264 0.42 -21.72 -23.07
CA TRP A 264 0.50 -22.63 -24.19
C TRP A 264 1.96 -23.00 -24.48
N CYS A 265 2.26 -24.29 -24.58
CA CYS A 265 3.57 -24.81 -25.00
C CYS A 265 3.46 -25.62 -26.30
N PRO A 266 4.57 -25.88 -27.02
CA PRO A 266 4.52 -26.70 -28.24
C PRO A 266 3.99 -28.12 -27.99
N ALA A 267 3.45 -28.76 -29.03
CA ALA A 267 3.14 -30.19 -29.01
C ALA A 267 4.36 -31.02 -28.56
N GLY A 268 4.14 -32.00 -27.70
CA GLY A 268 5.18 -32.77 -27.02
C GLY A 268 5.84 -32.04 -25.85
N ARG A 269 5.29 -30.88 -25.44
CA ARG A 269 5.84 -30.00 -24.39
C ARG A 269 7.32 -29.70 -24.57
N ILE A 270 7.72 -29.38 -25.81
CA ILE A 270 9.14 -29.25 -26.17
C ILE A 270 9.70 -27.87 -25.78
N ALA A 271 10.84 -27.87 -25.09
CA ALA A 271 11.70 -26.72 -24.83
C ALA A 271 13.15 -27.02 -25.23
N ALA A 272 14.02 -26.01 -25.17
CA ALA A 272 15.43 -26.15 -25.57
C ALA A 272 16.21 -27.14 -24.69
N ASP A 273 15.77 -27.36 -23.45
CA ASP A 273 16.35 -28.27 -22.47
C ASP A 273 15.63 -29.63 -22.40
N GLY A 274 14.70 -29.90 -23.33
CA GLY A 274 13.96 -31.16 -23.40
C GLY A 274 12.47 -30.98 -23.13
N VAL A 275 11.84 -32.03 -22.60
CA VAL A 275 10.39 -32.06 -22.32
C VAL A 275 10.10 -31.30 -21.03
N LEU A 276 9.11 -30.39 -21.05
CA LEU A 276 8.70 -29.63 -19.89
C LEU A 276 8.09 -30.52 -18.81
N ASP A 277 8.57 -30.33 -17.58
CA ASP A 277 8.02 -30.93 -16.37
C ASP A 277 6.50 -30.70 -16.26
N ARG A 278 5.78 -31.68 -15.69
CA ARG A 278 4.32 -31.62 -15.51
C ARG A 278 3.88 -30.64 -14.43
N ARG A 279 4.79 -30.14 -13.58
CA ARG A 279 4.53 -29.05 -12.62
C ARG A 279 4.06 -27.76 -13.29
N TYR A 280 4.39 -27.56 -14.56
CA TYR A 280 3.94 -26.42 -15.34
C TYR A 280 2.55 -26.69 -15.94
N GLN A 281 1.55 -25.93 -15.51
CA GLN A 281 0.14 -26.08 -15.93
C GLN A 281 -0.11 -25.51 -17.35
N LEU A 282 0.61 -26.06 -18.33
CA LEU A 282 0.60 -25.60 -19.73
C LEU A 282 -0.25 -26.53 -20.60
N SER A 283 -0.98 -25.92 -21.54
CA SER A 283 -1.72 -26.60 -22.60
C SER A 283 -0.85 -26.73 -23.85
N GLU A 284 -0.86 -27.90 -24.48
CA GLU A 284 -0.10 -28.14 -25.71
C GLU A 284 -0.81 -27.52 -26.92
N THR A 285 -0.03 -26.94 -27.83
CA THR A 285 -0.52 -26.52 -29.13
C THR A 285 -0.58 -27.70 -30.10
N GLU A 286 -1.29 -27.53 -31.22
CA GLU A 286 -1.40 -28.58 -32.26
C GLU A 286 -0.08 -28.84 -33.00
N SER A 287 0.81 -27.84 -33.07
CA SER A 287 2.13 -27.96 -33.68
C SER A 287 3.25 -27.97 -32.64
N ASN A 288 4.38 -28.56 -33.00
CA ASN A 288 5.63 -28.47 -32.22
C ASN A 288 6.39 -27.15 -32.46
N GLY A 289 5.83 -26.23 -33.26
CA GLY A 289 6.46 -24.97 -33.62
C GLY A 289 6.22 -23.86 -32.60
N TYR A 290 7.26 -23.10 -32.24
CA TYR A 290 7.15 -22.00 -31.27
C TYR A 290 6.24 -20.84 -31.72
N ARG A 291 5.95 -20.71 -33.02
CA ARG A 291 5.09 -19.64 -33.52
C ARG A 291 3.65 -19.74 -33.02
N GLN A 292 3.08 -20.95 -32.97
CA GLN A 292 1.68 -21.14 -32.54
C GLN A 292 1.53 -20.85 -31.04
N ARG A 293 2.46 -21.34 -30.22
CA ARG A 293 2.43 -21.07 -28.77
C ARG A 293 2.62 -19.58 -28.44
N ASN A 294 3.47 -18.84 -29.17
CA ASN A 294 3.58 -17.38 -28.98
C ASN A 294 2.26 -16.68 -29.28
N LYS A 295 1.64 -17.03 -30.41
CA LYS A 295 0.35 -16.47 -30.83
C LYS A 295 -0.72 -16.70 -29.76
N LEU A 296 -0.87 -17.94 -29.28
CA LEU A 296 -1.92 -18.30 -28.33
C LEU A 296 -1.71 -17.67 -26.96
N ASN A 297 -0.46 -17.61 -26.45
CA ASN A 297 -0.19 -16.93 -25.18
C ASN A 297 -0.54 -15.44 -25.21
N VAL A 298 -0.27 -14.74 -26.33
CA VAL A 298 -0.68 -13.34 -26.50
C VAL A 298 -2.20 -13.21 -26.66
N GLN A 299 -2.82 -14.10 -27.44
CA GLN A 299 -4.25 -14.05 -27.74
C GLN A 299 -5.11 -14.30 -26.49
N HIS A 300 -4.66 -15.19 -25.61
CA HIS A 300 -5.40 -15.63 -24.42
C HIS A 300 -5.03 -14.87 -23.14
N SER A 301 -4.09 -13.93 -23.19
CA SER A 301 -3.79 -13.01 -22.09
C SER A 301 -4.47 -11.65 -22.28
N ASP A 302 -4.60 -10.87 -21.22
CA ASP A 302 -5.11 -9.50 -21.29
C ASP A 302 -4.03 -8.56 -21.83
N ALA A 303 -2.78 -8.82 -21.45
CA ALA A 303 -1.62 -8.09 -21.92
C ALA A 303 -0.36 -8.97 -21.94
N THR A 304 0.72 -8.45 -22.54
CA THR A 304 2.01 -9.12 -22.62
C THR A 304 3.15 -8.23 -22.11
N LEU A 305 3.93 -8.76 -21.16
CA LEU A 305 5.23 -8.23 -20.74
C LEU A 305 6.33 -8.96 -21.51
N ILE A 306 7.24 -8.23 -22.16
CA ILE A 306 8.40 -8.82 -22.83
C ILE A 306 9.68 -8.36 -22.14
N ILE A 307 10.41 -9.28 -21.54
CA ILE A 307 11.72 -9.01 -20.91
C ILE A 307 12.82 -9.41 -21.88
N TYR A 308 13.76 -8.50 -22.16
CA TYR A 308 14.85 -8.78 -23.08
C TYR A 308 16.10 -7.96 -22.75
N ARG A 309 17.22 -8.27 -23.41
CA ARG A 309 18.48 -7.52 -23.34
C ARG A 309 18.98 -7.24 -24.75
N GLY A 310 19.58 -6.08 -24.98
CA GLY A 310 20.06 -5.65 -26.28
C GLY A 310 18.93 -5.33 -27.24
N VAL A 311 18.89 -6.04 -28.37
CA VAL A 311 17.90 -5.83 -29.43
C VAL A 311 16.73 -6.78 -29.26
N LEU A 312 15.51 -6.30 -29.49
CA LEU A 312 14.32 -7.15 -29.48
C LEU A 312 14.23 -7.92 -30.80
N GLU A 313 14.48 -9.22 -30.76
CA GLU A 313 14.59 -10.06 -31.96
C GLU A 313 13.98 -11.46 -31.79
N GLY A 314 13.93 -12.20 -32.91
CA GLY A 314 13.43 -13.57 -32.96
C GLY A 314 12.03 -13.76 -32.38
N GLY A 315 11.88 -14.76 -31.52
CA GLY A 315 10.61 -15.11 -30.88
C GLY A 315 10.01 -13.96 -30.06
N SER A 316 10.84 -13.14 -29.42
CA SER A 316 10.39 -11.99 -28.61
C SER A 316 9.80 -10.88 -29.49
N ARG A 317 10.46 -10.55 -30.62
CA ARG A 317 9.91 -9.60 -31.61
C ARG A 317 8.59 -10.11 -32.19
N LEU A 318 8.53 -11.40 -32.53
CA LEU A 318 7.31 -12.03 -33.03
C LEU A 318 6.15 -11.97 -32.02
N THR A 319 6.44 -12.11 -30.73
CA THR A 319 5.44 -11.93 -29.66
C THR A 319 4.88 -10.51 -29.65
N GLN A 320 5.74 -9.49 -29.79
CA GLN A 320 5.30 -8.09 -29.89
C GLN A 320 4.43 -7.85 -31.14
N GLU A 321 4.81 -8.42 -32.29
CA GLU A 321 4.02 -8.34 -33.52
C GLU A 321 2.64 -8.97 -33.37
N PHE A 322 2.52 -10.11 -32.67
CA PHE A 322 1.23 -10.68 -32.36
C PHE A 322 0.40 -9.76 -31.46
N ALA A 323 1.01 -9.14 -30.45
CA ALA A 323 0.27 -8.24 -29.55
C ALA A 323 -0.28 -7.03 -30.32
N ASN A 324 0.54 -6.42 -31.16
CA ASN A 324 0.11 -5.34 -32.05
C ASN A 324 -1.01 -5.79 -32.99
N LYS A 325 -0.86 -6.97 -33.61
CA LYS A 325 -1.87 -7.54 -34.52
C LYS A 325 -3.22 -7.78 -33.85
N PHE A 326 -3.23 -8.17 -32.58
CA PHE A 326 -4.45 -8.44 -31.83
C PHE A 326 -4.99 -7.24 -31.05
N GLY A 327 -4.34 -6.07 -31.15
CA GLY A 327 -4.71 -4.90 -30.34
C GLY A 327 -4.54 -5.14 -28.84
N LYS A 328 -3.63 -6.06 -28.45
CA LYS A 328 -3.35 -6.39 -27.05
C LYS A 328 -2.26 -5.49 -26.52
N ALA A 329 -2.44 -5.03 -25.28
CA ALA A 329 -1.44 -4.21 -24.61
C ALA A 329 -0.12 -4.98 -24.48
N CYS A 330 0.99 -4.35 -24.86
CA CYS A 330 2.31 -4.97 -24.83
C CYS A 330 3.33 -4.01 -24.22
N ARG A 331 4.12 -4.50 -23.25
CA ARG A 331 5.23 -3.74 -22.67
C ARG A 331 6.56 -4.49 -22.81
N PRO A 332 7.39 -4.14 -23.80
CA PRO A 332 8.79 -4.53 -23.82
C PRO A 332 9.57 -3.74 -22.77
N LEU A 333 10.41 -4.43 -21.99
CA LEU A 333 11.35 -3.86 -21.04
C LEU A 333 12.76 -4.38 -21.35
N ASN A 334 13.67 -3.47 -21.68
CA ASN A 334 15.07 -3.78 -21.97
C ASN A 334 15.90 -3.72 -20.68
N LEU A 335 16.53 -4.83 -20.29
CA LEU A 335 17.37 -4.93 -19.10
C LEU A 335 18.68 -4.12 -19.17
N ASP A 336 19.07 -3.62 -20.34
CA ASP A 336 20.18 -2.65 -20.44
C ASP A 336 19.76 -1.24 -20.01
N THR A 337 18.47 -1.01 -19.78
CA THR A 337 17.94 0.26 -19.25
C THR A 337 18.12 0.29 -17.73
N PRO A 338 18.45 1.45 -17.12
CA PRO A 338 18.49 1.59 -15.66
C PRO A 338 17.19 1.11 -14.98
N THR A 339 17.32 0.39 -13.87
CA THR A 339 16.20 -0.28 -13.18
C THR A 339 15.09 0.70 -12.76
N ASP A 340 15.44 1.89 -12.30
CA ASP A 340 14.50 2.97 -11.93
C ASP A 340 13.63 3.42 -13.11
N GLN A 341 14.22 3.50 -14.31
CA GLN A 341 13.49 3.80 -15.53
C GLN A 341 12.58 2.65 -15.96
N ILE A 342 13.06 1.40 -15.87
CA ILE A 342 12.24 0.20 -16.12
C ILE A 342 11.00 0.19 -15.21
N LEU A 343 11.19 0.47 -13.92
CA LEU A 343 10.12 0.53 -12.94
C LEU A 343 9.13 1.65 -13.25
N SER A 344 9.61 2.85 -13.57
CA SER A 344 8.76 3.98 -13.95
C SER A 344 7.90 3.67 -15.18
N GLN A 345 8.51 3.05 -16.19
CA GLN A 345 7.85 2.59 -17.41
C GLN A 345 6.77 1.53 -17.14
N TRP A 346 7.09 0.56 -16.30
CA TRP A 346 6.14 -0.48 -15.89
C TRP A 346 4.97 0.09 -15.10
N LEU A 347 5.24 0.98 -14.14
CA LEU A 347 4.21 1.64 -13.33
C LEU A 347 3.24 2.44 -14.19
N ALA A 348 3.75 3.27 -15.12
CA ALA A 348 2.89 4.02 -16.03
C ALA A 348 1.99 3.10 -16.89
N TRP A 349 2.57 2.02 -17.42
CA TRP A 349 1.85 1.09 -18.29
C TRP A 349 0.81 0.25 -17.53
N ARG A 350 1.15 -0.27 -16.34
CA ARG A 350 0.26 -1.12 -15.53
C ARG A 350 -0.91 -0.34 -14.94
N THR A 351 -0.71 0.93 -14.59
CA THR A 351 -1.79 1.82 -14.12
C THR A 351 -2.90 1.94 -15.15
N THR A 352 -2.53 1.92 -16.43
CA THR A 352 -3.46 2.03 -17.57
C THR A 352 -4.14 0.70 -17.92
N HIS A 353 -3.41 -0.41 -17.96
CA HIS A 353 -3.90 -1.66 -18.58
C HIS A 353 -4.34 -2.76 -17.62
N ARG A 354 -3.83 -2.79 -16.38
CA ARG A 354 -4.23 -3.71 -15.28
C ARG A 354 -4.62 -5.14 -15.73
N PRO A 355 -3.71 -5.91 -16.34
CA PRO A 355 -4.03 -7.23 -16.86
C PRO A 355 -4.25 -8.24 -15.72
N ALA A 356 -5.41 -8.90 -15.69
CA ALA A 356 -5.65 -10.02 -14.78
C ALA A 356 -4.86 -11.26 -15.23
N LYS A 357 -4.82 -11.50 -16.55
CA LYS A 357 -3.98 -12.52 -17.21
C LYS A 357 -2.78 -11.84 -17.87
N LEU A 358 -1.60 -11.97 -17.28
CA LEU A 358 -0.37 -11.38 -17.81
C LEU A 358 0.48 -12.46 -18.49
N ASN A 359 0.67 -12.36 -19.81
CA ASN A 359 1.67 -13.16 -20.52
C ASN A 359 3.06 -12.56 -20.30
N VAL A 360 4.03 -13.37 -19.95
CA VAL A 360 5.44 -12.98 -19.82
C VAL A 360 6.26 -13.77 -20.83
N ALA A 361 7.02 -13.06 -21.66
CA ALA A 361 7.80 -13.65 -22.73
C ALA A 361 9.19 -13.03 -22.84
N GLY A 362 10.13 -13.77 -23.43
CA GLY A 362 11.47 -13.26 -23.72
C GLY A 362 12.38 -14.27 -24.40
N PRO A 363 13.68 -13.95 -24.55
CA PRO A 363 14.62 -14.87 -25.18
C PRO A 363 14.87 -16.10 -24.30
N SER A 364 15.32 -17.18 -24.94
CA SER A 364 15.75 -18.38 -24.26
C SER A 364 17.10 -18.21 -23.58
N GLU A 365 17.40 -19.07 -22.60
CA GLU A 365 18.69 -19.06 -21.91
C GLU A 365 19.86 -19.28 -22.89
N ALA A 366 19.68 -20.16 -23.87
CA ALA A 366 20.68 -20.40 -24.92
C ALA A 366 20.92 -19.17 -25.81
N ARG A 367 19.90 -18.34 -26.05
CA ARG A 367 20.04 -17.10 -26.85
C ARG A 367 20.61 -15.96 -26.03
N CYS A 368 20.25 -15.89 -24.75
CA CYS A 368 20.62 -14.80 -23.87
C CYS A 368 21.03 -15.37 -22.50
N PRO A 369 22.28 -15.84 -22.34
CA PRO A 369 22.74 -16.44 -21.09
C PRO A 369 22.59 -15.50 -19.89
N GLY A 370 22.11 -16.03 -18.77
CA GLY A 370 21.78 -15.31 -17.54
C GLY A 370 20.41 -14.65 -17.51
N ILE A 371 19.63 -14.69 -18.61
CA ILE A 371 18.33 -13.99 -18.68
C ILE A 371 17.31 -14.57 -17.71
N TYR A 372 17.35 -15.87 -17.41
CA TYR A 372 16.46 -16.49 -16.43
C TYR A 372 16.53 -15.80 -15.06
N GLN A 373 17.75 -15.65 -14.51
CA GLN A 373 17.94 -15.06 -13.17
C GLN A 373 17.58 -13.58 -13.16
N GLN A 374 17.93 -12.86 -14.24
CA GLN A 374 17.58 -11.44 -14.36
C GLN A 374 16.06 -11.23 -14.49
N ALA A 375 15.36 -12.12 -15.19
CA ALA A 375 13.92 -12.08 -15.31
C ALA A 375 13.23 -12.38 -13.96
N LEU A 376 13.73 -13.35 -13.17
CA LEU A 376 13.24 -13.59 -11.81
C LEU A 376 13.37 -12.33 -10.94
N ALA A 377 14.57 -11.76 -10.88
CA ALA A 377 14.83 -10.54 -10.11
C ALA A 377 13.95 -9.38 -10.59
N LEU A 378 13.78 -9.23 -11.91
CA LEU A 378 12.89 -8.21 -12.44
C LEU A 378 11.42 -8.50 -12.10
N LEU A 379 10.93 -9.74 -12.11
CA LEU A 379 9.55 -10.07 -11.75
C LEU A 379 9.25 -9.84 -10.28
N ASP A 380 10.20 -10.12 -9.39
CA ASP A 380 10.15 -9.65 -8.00
C ASP A 380 9.95 -8.14 -8.00
N LEU A 381 10.72 -7.45 -8.85
CA LEU A 381 10.58 -6.02 -8.95
C LEU A 381 9.24 -5.56 -9.59
N LEU A 382 8.75 -6.37 -10.51
CA LEU A 382 7.51 -6.26 -11.26
C LEU A 382 6.27 -6.15 -10.38
N LEU A 383 6.17 -7.22 -9.61
CA LEU A 383 4.91 -7.79 -9.18
C LEU A 383 4.86 -7.92 -7.65
N LEU A 384 6.02 -7.83 -6.98
CA LEU A 384 6.04 -7.56 -5.55
C LEU A 384 5.93 -6.04 -5.31
N PRO A 385 5.33 -5.62 -4.18
CA PRO A 385 5.22 -4.21 -3.86
C PRO A 385 6.59 -3.60 -3.50
N HIS A 386 6.82 -2.38 -3.97
CA HIS A 386 8.13 -1.70 -3.93
C HIS A 386 8.16 -0.39 -3.18
N ALA A 387 9.23 -0.19 -2.42
CA ALA A 387 9.55 1.05 -1.74
C ALA A 387 10.09 2.11 -2.70
N THR A 388 9.69 3.36 -2.47
CA THR A 388 10.50 4.53 -2.78
C THR A 388 11.43 4.77 -1.57
N ASP A 389 12.73 4.83 -1.80
CA ASP A 389 13.70 5.15 -0.75
C ASP A 389 13.59 6.63 -0.38
N GLY A 390 12.77 6.91 0.63
CA GLY A 390 12.68 8.24 1.25
C GLY A 390 13.96 8.54 2.03
N LYS A 391 14.91 9.25 1.41
CA LYS A 391 16.02 9.89 2.13
C LYS A 391 15.54 11.27 2.59
N HIS A 392 15.50 11.42 3.92
CA HIS A 392 15.25 12.61 4.76
C HIS A 392 14.08 12.39 5.75
N VAL A 393 14.26 11.42 6.66
CA VAL A 393 13.38 11.22 7.81
C VAL A 393 13.94 12.01 9.00
N LYS A 394 13.12 12.85 9.62
CA LYS A 394 13.44 13.43 10.92
C LYS A 394 12.82 12.52 11.97
N ALA A 395 13.64 11.67 12.59
CA ALA A 395 13.18 10.89 13.73
C ALA A 395 12.77 11.86 14.85
N THR A 396 11.48 11.96 15.14
CA THR A 396 11.01 12.60 16.37
C THR A 396 11.43 11.70 17.53
N ASN A 397 12.63 11.93 18.06
CA ASN A 397 13.13 11.27 19.26
C ASN A 397 12.30 11.70 20.47
N HIS A 398 11.17 11.03 20.70
CA HIS A 398 10.54 11.00 22.00
C HIS A 398 11.04 9.76 22.71
N GLY A 399 12.07 9.97 23.52
CA GLY A 399 12.76 8.92 24.25
C GLY A 399 11.79 8.00 25.00
N THR A 400 11.99 6.70 24.81
CA THR A 400 11.51 5.64 25.70
C THR A 400 12.06 5.89 27.10
N GLN A 401 11.28 6.59 27.92
CA GLN A 401 11.22 6.46 29.37
C GLN A 401 9.76 6.59 29.81
#